data_AF-A0A5B8RUY2-F1
#
_entry.id   AF-A0A5B8RUY2-F1
#
_cell.length_a   1.000
_cell.length_b   1.000
_cell.length_c   1.000
_cell.angle_alpha   90.00
_cell.angle_beta   90.00
_cell.angle_gamma   90.00
#
_symmetry.space_group_name_H-M   'P 1'
#
loop_
_entity.id
_entity.type
_entity.pdbx_description
1 polymer ?
#
loop_
_entity_poly.entity_id
_entity_poly.type
_entity_poly.pdbx_seq_one_letter_code
_entity_poly.pdbx_strand_id
1 'polypeptide(L)'
;MPWSLMFIALLACLWLASIVSQLSALRWPRQRFRVATAQQASPAHADLFERDERELARLGFEPLGWAGMDEPGGARPPVVARVLAHPASATVALLSPGMLLQRPNELAAVFVNRFADGRRLTSVRNLPLQECFSSPADIHRSHEVGSLEMLFVAHREACVALGTQAVLDASSLPAWVARLDADWGRFLDGLVRRGWMHRDADASLRLRLAKYPAFFHALARTPKAPLPAEVPMARQLALLAEHERVREQVPRPGLQWGLMLVVTAVFAVLLSLIVGDGASARFHRWLAFWIALTFVLHEAGRYLAMRAMGWRGTALPALALLGKRSPAVDPAPSGARRALVGLAATVPGVLLGWAWLAFWFGAPDFAGVVGNMVALTETQPWLLPGALVPLLINYAVLLPLPSFEGGRIVQALPPRRWQWLAFAFAGVALAGLLVFAWRVGFWLFVLTALWQAWAWRGALREARLLRQGAKIEPGPERDAHLLALCARAKPGAGLAQRFDRMLALRARLDEAPPAPGIGIALLLLYLAPFALALLHPVGQGVVWLLRVWGTA
;
A
#
# COMPACT_ATOMS: atom_id res chain seq x y z
N MET A 1 -14.46 29.34 -4.51
CA MET A 1 -14.50 28.39 -3.37
C MET A 1 -13.19 28.57 -2.60
N PRO A 2 -13.17 28.66 -1.27
CA PRO A 2 -11.91 28.82 -0.55
C PRO A 2 -11.01 27.60 -0.79
N TRP A 3 -9.74 27.88 -1.08
CA TRP A 3 -8.66 26.92 -1.35
C TRP A 3 -8.59 25.76 -0.34
N SER A 4 -8.94 26.04 0.92
CA SER A 4 -9.02 25.06 2.00
C SER A 4 -10.05 23.95 1.72
N LEU A 5 -11.24 24.28 1.20
CA LEU A 5 -12.27 23.27 0.90
C LEU A 5 -11.86 22.36 -0.26
N MET A 6 -11.19 22.92 -1.28
CA MET A 6 -10.66 22.14 -2.40
C MET A 6 -9.57 21.16 -1.94
N PHE A 7 -8.67 21.62 -1.09
CA PHE A 7 -7.63 20.77 -0.50
C PHE A 7 -8.23 19.66 0.37
N ILE A 8 -9.23 19.97 1.21
CA ILE A 8 -9.95 18.98 2.01
C ILE A 8 -10.67 17.95 1.12
N ALA A 9 -11.33 18.40 0.05
CA ALA A 9 -12.02 17.52 -0.90
C ALA A 9 -11.04 16.57 -1.59
N LEU A 10 -9.87 17.07 -2.00
CA LEU A 10 -8.80 16.23 -2.54
C LEU A 10 -8.36 15.20 -1.51
N LEU A 11 -7.99 15.61 -0.29
CA LEU A 11 -7.57 14.69 0.77
C LEU A 11 -8.62 13.63 1.09
N ALA A 12 -9.91 14.01 1.13
CA ALA A 12 -11.02 13.07 1.35
C ALA A 12 -11.17 12.07 0.20
N CYS A 13 -11.12 12.53 -1.06
CA CYS A 13 -11.15 11.66 -2.24
C CYS A 13 -9.98 10.66 -2.21
N LEU A 14 -8.78 11.16 -1.91
CA LEU A 14 -7.58 10.38 -1.83
C LEU A 14 -7.64 9.32 -0.70
N TRP A 15 -8.12 9.72 0.48
CA TRP A 15 -8.32 8.83 1.62
C TRP A 15 -9.36 7.75 1.33
N LEU A 16 -10.48 8.10 0.70
CA LEU A 16 -11.53 7.15 0.32
C LEU A 16 -11.01 6.15 -0.73
N ALA A 17 -10.30 6.62 -1.75
CA ALA A 17 -9.68 5.76 -2.76
C ALA A 17 -8.69 4.78 -2.13
N SER A 18 -7.92 5.22 -1.13
CA SER A 18 -7.02 4.37 -0.35
C SER A 18 -7.78 3.27 0.40
N ILE A 19 -8.89 3.59 1.07
CA ILE A 19 -9.73 2.60 1.77
C ILE A 19 -10.32 1.59 0.80
N VAL A 20 -10.94 2.05 -0.30
CA VAL A 20 -11.53 1.16 -1.31
C VAL A 20 -10.45 0.25 -1.92
N SER A 21 -9.29 0.81 -2.21
CA SER A 21 -8.12 0.06 -2.66
C SER A 21 -7.72 -0.99 -1.62
N GLN A 22 -7.56 -0.61 -0.34
CA GLN A 22 -7.21 -1.49 0.77
C GLN A 22 -8.16 -2.69 0.89
N LEU A 23 -9.46 -2.41 1.02
CA LEU A 23 -10.49 -3.43 1.19
C LEU A 23 -10.64 -4.35 -0.01
N SER A 24 -10.44 -3.84 -1.23
CA SER A 24 -10.57 -4.64 -2.45
C SER A 24 -9.44 -5.62 -2.72
N ALA A 25 -8.27 -5.41 -2.10
CA ALA A 25 -7.21 -6.42 -2.18
C ALA A 25 -7.31 -7.51 -1.14
N LEU A 26 -8.12 -7.33 -0.09
CA LEU A 26 -8.31 -8.38 0.92
C LEU A 26 -8.88 -9.63 0.24
N ARG A 27 -8.12 -10.73 0.37
CA ARG A 27 -8.49 -12.04 -0.14
C ARG A 27 -8.68 -12.99 1.03
N TRP A 28 -9.79 -13.70 1.01
CA TRP A 28 -10.04 -14.82 1.90
C TRP A 28 -9.82 -16.12 1.14
N PRO A 29 -8.67 -16.79 1.32
CA PRO A 29 -8.44 -18.08 0.70
C PRO A 29 -9.40 -19.12 1.28
N ARG A 30 -9.78 -20.10 0.47
CA ARG A 30 -10.60 -21.23 0.93
C ARG A 30 -9.72 -22.20 1.72
N GLN A 31 -9.50 -21.92 2.99
CA GLN A 31 -8.67 -22.76 3.85
C GLN A 31 -9.28 -24.15 4.03
N ARG A 32 -8.40 -25.15 4.18
CA ARG A 32 -8.77 -26.50 4.60
C ARG A 32 -8.22 -26.79 5.98
N PHE A 33 -8.99 -27.47 6.80
CA PHE A 33 -8.57 -27.89 8.13
C PHE A 33 -8.10 -29.34 8.10
N ARG A 34 -6.96 -29.62 8.75
CA ARG A 34 -6.43 -30.98 8.96
C ARG A 34 -5.90 -31.15 10.37
N VAL A 35 -5.72 -32.39 10.78
CA VAL A 35 -4.98 -32.69 12.02
C VAL A 35 -3.51 -32.34 11.80
N ALA A 36 -2.91 -31.71 12.80
CA ALA A 36 -1.51 -31.28 12.80
C ALA A 36 -0.80 -31.80 14.05
N THR A 37 0.50 -31.54 14.12
CA THR A 37 1.36 -31.89 15.26
C THR A 37 1.96 -30.63 15.89
N ALA A 38 2.36 -30.73 17.15
CA ALA A 38 3.02 -29.63 17.87
C ALA A 38 4.31 -29.16 17.17
N GLN A 39 5.04 -30.06 16.52
CA GLN A 39 6.28 -29.76 15.80
C GLN A 39 6.07 -28.81 14.61
N GLN A 40 4.84 -28.73 14.09
CA GLN A 40 4.48 -27.82 13.01
C GLN A 40 4.12 -26.42 13.51
N ALA A 41 3.92 -26.23 14.83
CA ALA A 41 3.68 -24.92 15.39
C ALA A 41 4.95 -24.06 15.35
N SER A 42 4.80 -22.77 15.05
CA SER A 42 5.93 -21.85 14.99
C SER A 42 6.57 -21.68 16.38
N PRO A 43 7.89 -21.94 16.53
CA PRO A 43 8.59 -21.72 17.80
C PRO A 43 8.49 -20.27 18.30
N ALA A 44 8.27 -19.31 17.40
CA ALA A 44 8.14 -17.88 17.71
C ALA A 44 6.94 -17.51 18.60
N HIS A 45 5.99 -18.45 18.77
CA HIS A 45 4.78 -18.26 19.57
C HIS A 45 4.65 -19.30 20.69
N ALA A 46 5.66 -20.14 20.92
CA ALA A 46 5.60 -21.24 21.89
C ALA A 46 5.28 -20.76 23.31
N ASP A 47 5.87 -19.64 23.73
CA ASP A 47 5.61 -18.99 25.01
C ASP A 47 4.16 -18.52 25.15
N LEU A 48 3.56 -18.02 24.06
CA LEU A 48 2.16 -17.59 24.07
C LEU A 48 1.20 -18.78 24.14
N PHE A 49 1.50 -19.86 23.41
CA PHE A 49 0.72 -21.10 23.50
C PHE A 49 0.76 -21.67 24.91
N GLU A 50 1.96 -21.78 25.50
CA GLU A 50 2.11 -22.28 26.86
C GLU A 50 1.36 -21.41 27.88
N ARG A 51 1.47 -20.09 27.79
CA ARG A 51 0.76 -19.15 28.67
C ARG A 51 -0.76 -19.32 28.57
N ASP A 52 -1.29 -19.25 27.35
CA ASP A 52 -2.73 -19.25 27.09
C ASP A 52 -3.34 -20.65 27.36
N GLU A 53 -2.60 -21.74 27.11
CA GLU A 53 -3.00 -23.10 27.49
C GLU A 53 -3.09 -23.28 29.02
N ARG A 54 -2.13 -22.76 29.78
CA ARG A 54 -2.19 -22.79 31.26
C ARG A 54 -3.35 -21.97 31.81
N GLU A 55 -3.71 -20.85 31.16
CA GLU A 55 -4.90 -20.08 31.51
C GLU A 55 -6.17 -20.89 31.26
N LEU A 56 -6.32 -21.49 30.08
CA LEU A 56 -7.48 -22.31 29.75
C LEU A 56 -7.58 -23.58 30.60
N ALA A 57 -6.46 -24.22 30.94
CA ALA A 57 -6.44 -25.39 31.81
C ALA A 57 -7.00 -25.07 33.21
N ARG A 58 -6.69 -23.89 33.77
CA ARG A 58 -7.26 -23.41 35.03
C ARG A 58 -8.77 -23.17 34.96
N LEU A 59 -9.30 -22.92 33.76
CA LEU A 59 -10.72 -22.76 33.49
C LEU A 59 -11.42 -24.10 33.21
N GLY A 60 -10.72 -25.23 33.27
CA GLY A 60 -11.29 -26.57 33.03
C GLY A 60 -11.24 -27.05 31.57
N PHE A 61 -10.46 -26.39 30.71
CA PHE A 61 -10.24 -26.87 29.34
C PHE A 61 -9.18 -27.97 29.30
N GLU A 62 -9.45 -28.99 28.49
CA GLU A 62 -8.57 -30.12 28.23
C GLU A 62 -8.06 -30.08 26.78
N PRO A 63 -6.78 -30.39 26.52
CA PRO A 63 -6.24 -30.35 25.18
C PRO A 63 -6.77 -31.51 24.32
N LEU A 64 -7.34 -31.18 23.16
CA LEU A 64 -7.72 -32.17 22.14
C LEU A 64 -6.58 -32.46 21.17
N GLY A 65 -5.74 -31.45 20.89
CA GLY A 65 -4.54 -31.58 20.06
C GLY A 65 -4.31 -30.37 19.16
N TRP A 66 -3.77 -30.58 17.97
CA TRP A 66 -3.37 -29.52 17.05
C TRP A 66 -4.11 -29.65 15.72
N ALA A 67 -4.62 -28.52 15.21
CA ALA A 67 -5.26 -28.44 13.90
C ALA A 67 -4.45 -27.50 12.99
N GLY A 68 -4.22 -27.90 11.75
CA GLY A 68 -3.58 -27.10 10.72
C GLY A 68 -4.62 -26.48 9.80
N MET A 69 -4.38 -25.23 9.40
CA MET A 69 -5.12 -24.51 8.37
C MET A 69 -4.23 -24.39 7.13
N ASP A 70 -4.54 -25.17 6.10
CA ASP A 70 -3.83 -25.13 4.82
C ASP A 70 -4.53 -24.20 3.84
N GLU A 71 -3.74 -23.49 3.03
CA GLU A 71 -4.26 -22.83 1.84
C GLU A 71 -4.25 -23.78 0.63
N PRO A 72 -5.27 -23.72 -0.25
CA PRO A 72 -5.27 -24.49 -1.48
C PRO A 72 -4.02 -24.21 -2.30
N GLY A 73 -3.37 -25.26 -2.79
CA GLY A 73 -2.14 -25.15 -3.59
C GLY A 73 -0.86 -25.01 -2.76
N GLY A 74 -0.91 -25.09 -1.42
CA GLY A 74 0.29 -25.12 -0.58
C GLY A 74 1.12 -23.83 -0.64
N ALA A 75 0.51 -22.73 -1.08
CA ALA A 75 1.20 -21.45 -1.25
C ALA A 75 1.68 -20.86 0.08
N ARG A 76 1.13 -21.33 1.21
CA ARG A 76 1.53 -20.91 2.56
C ARG A 76 1.82 -22.13 3.44
N PRO A 77 2.81 -22.02 4.34
CA PRO A 77 2.93 -23.00 5.41
C PRO A 77 1.64 -23.01 6.23
N PRO A 78 1.20 -24.19 6.71
CA PRO A 78 -0.01 -24.29 7.51
C PRO A 78 0.09 -23.37 8.73
N VAL A 79 -0.99 -22.63 8.99
CA VAL A 79 -1.15 -21.98 10.28
C VAL A 79 -1.69 -23.04 11.24
N VAL A 80 -0.95 -23.33 12.29
CA VAL A 80 -1.36 -24.35 13.27
C VAL A 80 -2.06 -23.66 14.45
N ALA A 81 -3.17 -24.24 14.85
CA ALA A 81 -3.97 -23.85 16.00
C ALA A 81 -3.97 -24.95 17.06
N ARG A 82 -3.91 -24.54 18.32
CA ARG A 82 -4.16 -25.42 19.46
C ARG A 82 -5.66 -25.53 19.70
N VAL A 83 -6.14 -26.76 19.86
CA VAL A 83 -7.56 -27.05 20.10
C VAL A 83 -7.72 -27.62 21.50
N LEU A 84 -8.56 -26.98 22.31
CA LEU A 84 -8.91 -27.42 23.66
C LEU A 84 -10.43 -27.49 23.81
N ALA A 85 -10.94 -28.42 24.60
CA ALA A 85 -12.37 -28.54 24.88
C ALA A 85 -12.64 -28.39 26.38
N HIS A 86 -13.74 -27.74 26.72
CA HIS A 86 -14.26 -27.66 28.07
C HIS A 86 -15.48 -28.60 28.18
N PRO A 87 -15.32 -29.79 28.79
CA PRO A 87 -16.34 -30.83 28.75
C PRO A 87 -17.69 -30.40 29.31
N ALA A 88 -17.68 -29.68 30.44
CA ALA A 88 -18.90 -29.32 31.16
C ALA A 88 -19.76 -28.25 30.45
N SER A 89 -19.16 -27.42 29.59
CA SER A 89 -19.88 -26.35 28.86
C SER A 89 -20.02 -26.65 27.37
N ALA A 90 -19.51 -27.80 26.91
CA ALA A 90 -19.44 -28.15 25.51
C ALA A 90 -18.74 -27.09 24.62
N THR A 91 -17.80 -26.34 25.20
CA THR A 91 -17.09 -25.25 24.50
C THR A 91 -15.78 -25.75 23.94
N VAL A 92 -15.48 -25.38 22.70
CA VAL A 92 -14.16 -25.62 22.09
C VAL A 92 -13.43 -24.31 21.92
N ALA A 93 -12.20 -24.25 22.41
CA ALA A 93 -11.27 -23.16 22.23
C ALA A 93 -10.26 -23.46 21.12
N LEU A 94 -10.09 -22.51 20.20
CA LEU A 94 -9.01 -22.49 19.23
C LEU A 94 -8.08 -21.33 19.55
N LEU A 95 -6.79 -21.64 19.75
CA LEU A 95 -5.73 -20.67 19.89
C LEU A 95 -4.85 -20.71 18.64
N SER A 96 -4.59 -19.57 18.00
CA SER A 96 -3.73 -19.50 16.81
C SER A 96 -2.89 -18.24 16.81
N PRO A 97 -1.74 -18.21 16.10
CA PRO A 97 -0.96 -16.98 15.97
C PRO A 97 -1.81 -15.85 15.40
N GLY A 98 -1.83 -14.70 16.07
CA GLY A 98 -2.57 -13.54 15.62
C GLY A 98 -1.93 -12.89 14.39
N MET A 99 -2.75 -12.45 13.43
CA MET A 99 -2.29 -11.67 12.28
C MET A 99 -2.29 -10.15 12.55
N LEU A 100 -2.81 -9.72 13.70
CA LEU A 100 -2.93 -8.31 14.04
C LEU A 100 -1.62 -7.76 14.58
N LEU A 101 -0.92 -6.96 13.76
CA LEU A 101 0.32 -6.28 14.15
C LEU A 101 0.16 -5.31 15.34
N GLN A 102 -1.06 -4.97 15.71
CA GLN A 102 -1.36 -4.15 16.89
C GLN A 102 -1.30 -4.96 18.19
N ARG A 103 -1.49 -6.29 18.12
CA ARG A 103 -1.52 -7.21 19.26
C ARG A 103 -0.52 -8.35 19.05
N PRO A 104 0.78 -8.05 18.89
CA PRO A 104 1.78 -9.05 18.54
C PRO A 104 2.04 -10.08 19.64
N ASN A 105 1.65 -9.82 20.88
CA ASN A 105 1.91 -10.68 22.04
C ASN A 105 0.65 -11.42 22.53
N GLU A 106 -0.34 -11.53 21.65
CA GLU A 106 -1.61 -12.21 21.91
C GLU A 106 -1.86 -13.27 20.82
N LEU A 107 -2.28 -14.47 21.22
CA LEU A 107 -2.89 -15.39 20.28
C LEU A 107 -4.29 -14.90 19.91
N ALA A 108 -4.70 -15.18 18.68
CA ALA A 108 -6.09 -15.13 18.31
C ALA A 108 -6.82 -16.29 19.00
N ALA A 109 -7.78 -15.95 19.86
CA ALA A 109 -8.57 -16.90 20.62
C ALA A 109 -10.02 -16.88 20.12
N VAL A 110 -10.54 -18.07 19.83
CA VAL A 110 -11.89 -18.29 19.33
C VAL A 110 -12.56 -19.35 20.20
N PHE A 111 -13.72 -19.02 20.78
CA PHE A 111 -14.57 -20.00 21.48
C PHE A 111 -15.77 -20.34 20.63
N VAL A 112 -16.04 -21.64 20.52
CA VAL A 112 -17.08 -22.19 19.66
C VAL A 112 -17.96 -23.13 20.47
N ASN A 113 -19.26 -22.86 20.43
CA ASN A 113 -20.30 -23.79 20.88
C ASN A 113 -21.21 -24.14 19.70
N ARG A 114 -21.62 -25.40 19.65
CA ARG A 114 -22.68 -25.87 18.76
C ARG A 114 -23.89 -26.24 19.58
N PHE A 115 -25.07 -25.92 19.08
CA PHE A 115 -26.33 -26.18 19.76
C PHE A 115 -27.06 -27.36 19.12
N ALA A 116 -27.95 -28.01 19.87
CA ALA A 116 -28.73 -29.15 19.40
C ALA A 116 -29.61 -28.84 18.17
N ASP A 117 -30.01 -27.58 18.00
CA ASP A 117 -30.78 -27.09 16.85
C ASP A 117 -29.91 -26.81 15.60
N GLY A 118 -28.61 -27.10 15.67
CA GLY A 118 -27.66 -26.91 14.57
C GLY A 118 -27.07 -25.51 14.48
N ARG A 119 -27.50 -24.55 15.31
CA ARG A 119 -26.87 -23.22 15.39
C ARG A 119 -25.46 -23.32 15.95
N ARG A 120 -24.62 -22.35 15.60
CA ARG A 120 -23.27 -22.17 16.13
C ARG A 120 -23.11 -20.78 16.72
N LEU A 121 -22.42 -20.69 17.87
CA LEU A 121 -21.95 -19.44 18.42
C LEU A 121 -20.42 -19.43 18.39
N THR A 122 -19.86 -18.39 17.81
CA THR A 122 -18.42 -18.11 17.77
C THR A 122 -18.17 -16.81 18.52
N SER A 123 -17.40 -16.85 19.60
CA SER A 123 -16.93 -15.66 20.31
C SER A 123 -15.45 -15.43 20.06
N VAL A 124 -15.08 -14.20 19.71
CA VAL A 124 -13.69 -13.79 19.47
C VAL A 124 -13.30 -12.61 20.33
N ARG A 125 -12.03 -12.57 20.69
CA ARG A 125 -11.44 -11.48 21.45
C ARG A 125 -11.07 -10.32 20.53
N ASN A 126 -11.62 -9.13 20.80
CA ASN A 126 -11.19 -7.85 20.21
C ASN A 126 -11.20 -7.82 18.66
N LEU A 127 -12.16 -8.49 18.02
CA LEU A 127 -12.27 -8.57 16.56
C LEU A 127 -13.71 -8.35 16.07
N PRO A 128 -14.26 -7.13 16.20
CA PRO A 128 -15.65 -6.80 15.83
C PRO A 128 -15.95 -7.05 14.35
N LEU A 129 -14.92 -7.18 13.53
CA LEU A 129 -15.04 -7.56 12.13
C LEU A 129 -15.81 -8.87 11.91
N GLN A 130 -15.69 -9.84 12.82
CA GLN A 130 -16.40 -11.12 12.66
C GLN A 130 -17.92 -10.98 12.77
N GLU A 131 -18.41 -9.99 13.51
CA GLU A 131 -19.85 -9.76 13.69
C GLU A 131 -20.55 -9.39 12.38
N CYS A 132 -19.83 -8.76 11.44
CA CYS A 132 -20.34 -8.48 10.09
C CYS A 132 -20.77 -9.74 9.35
N PHE A 133 -20.21 -10.89 9.72
CA PHE A 133 -20.48 -12.18 9.09
C PHE A 133 -21.49 -13.02 9.84
N SER A 134 -22.02 -12.53 10.96
CA SER A 134 -23.04 -13.19 11.76
C SER A 134 -24.31 -13.48 10.96
N SER A 135 -24.96 -14.59 11.26
CA SER A 135 -26.21 -15.05 10.67
C SER A 135 -27.03 -15.83 11.71
N PRO A 136 -28.33 -16.07 11.48
CA PRO A 136 -29.15 -16.82 12.43
C PRO A 136 -28.63 -18.24 12.73
N ALA A 137 -27.99 -18.89 11.75
CA ALA A 137 -27.44 -20.24 11.91
C ALA A 137 -25.99 -20.25 12.43
N ASP A 138 -25.25 -19.16 12.23
CA ASP A 138 -23.85 -19.03 12.61
C ASP A 138 -23.61 -17.63 13.16
N ILE A 139 -23.66 -17.55 14.49
CA ILE A 139 -23.66 -16.32 15.26
C ILE A 139 -22.21 -15.99 15.64
N HIS A 140 -21.74 -14.82 15.23
CA HIS A 140 -20.41 -14.32 15.57
C HIS A 140 -20.54 -13.15 16.55
N ARG A 141 -19.79 -13.19 17.65
CA ARG A 141 -19.72 -12.11 18.65
C ARG A 141 -18.28 -11.75 18.95
N SER A 142 -17.98 -10.47 18.99
CA SER A 142 -16.70 -9.96 19.46
C SER A 142 -16.85 -9.40 20.86
N HIS A 143 -15.88 -9.69 21.71
CA HIS A 143 -15.86 -9.18 23.08
C HIS A 143 -14.60 -8.34 23.30
N GLU A 144 -14.79 -7.13 23.83
CA GLU A 144 -13.69 -6.23 24.20
C GLU A 144 -13.16 -6.61 25.58
N VAL A 145 -12.36 -7.68 25.63
CA VAL A 145 -11.88 -8.28 26.88
C VAL A 145 -10.37 -8.41 26.90
N GLY A 146 -9.79 -8.30 28.10
CA GLY A 146 -8.35 -8.37 28.35
C GLY A 146 -7.77 -9.76 28.62
N SER A 147 -8.59 -10.76 28.94
CA SER A 147 -8.16 -12.13 29.31
C SER A 147 -9.02 -13.20 28.63
N LEU A 148 -8.54 -14.45 28.60
CA LEU A 148 -9.31 -15.59 28.09
C LEU A 148 -10.43 -15.97 29.05
N GLU A 149 -10.21 -15.80 30.36
CA GLU A 149 -11.26 -15.96 31.37
C GLU A 149 -12.46 -15.04 31.10
N MET A 150 -12.24 -13.74 30.90
CA MET A 150 -13.34 -12.81 30.60
C MET A 150 -14.01 -13.13 29.26
N LEU A 151 -13.25 -13.59 28.26
CA LEU A 151 -13.83 -14.07 27.01
C LEU A 151 -14.73 -15.28 27.24
N PHE A 152 -14.33 -16.18 28.16
CA PHE A 152 -15.06 -17.42 28.42
C PHE A 152 -16.35 -17.16 29.16
N VAL A 153 -16.30 -16.29 30.18
CA VAL A 153 -17.49 -15.82 30.89
C VAL A 153 -18.47 -15.18 29.91
N ALA A 154 -18.02 -14.23 29.08
CA ALA A 154 -18.88 -13.56 28.12
C ALA A 154 -19.43 -14.52 27.04
N HIS A 155 -18.65 -15.53 26.64
CA HIS A 155 -19.12 -16.58 25.73
C HIS A 155 -20.21 -17.44 26.37
N ARG A 156 -20.03 -17.85 27.64
CA ARG A 156 -21.03 -18.64 28.37
C ARG A 156 -22.32 -17.87 28.59
N GLU A 157 -22.24 -16.60 28.95
CA GLU A 157 -23.42 -15.72 29.06
C GLU A 157 -24.18 -15.65 27.72
N ALA A 158 -23.45 -15.51 26.61
CA ALA A 158 -24.04 -15.53 25.28
C ALA A 158 -24.65 -16.90 24.93
N CYS A 159 -24.06 -18.02 25.35
CA CYS A 159 -24.66 -19.35 25.20
C CYS A 159 -25.97 -19.47 25.98
N VAL A 160 -25.99 -19.04 27.25
CA VAL A 160 -27.20 -19.07 28.10
C VAL A 160 -28.31 -18.23 27.49
N ALA A 161 -27.98 -17.04 26.99
CA ALA A 161 -28.94 -16.14 26.34
C ALA A 161 -29.58 -16.72 25.06
N LEU A 162 -28.94 -17.70 24.41
CA LEU A 162 -29.50 -18.38 23.23
C LEU A 162 -30.51 -19.48 23.59
N GLY A 163 -30.59 -19.86 24.87
CA GLY A 163 -31.64 -20.73 25.41
C GLY A 163 -31.63 -22.16 24.87
N THR A 164 -30.51 -22.64 24.35
CA THR A 164 -30.41 -23.98 23.74
C THR A 164 -29.24 -24.74 24.35
N GLN A 165 -29.43 -26.06 24.53
CA GLN A 165 -28.39 -26.92 25.06
C GLN A 165 -27.23 -27.04 24.06
N ALA A 166 -26.03 -26.76 24.54
CA ALA A 166 -24.81 -26.95 23.78
C ALA A 166 -24.45 -28.44 23.73
N VAL A 167 -23.92 -28.88 22.60
CA VAL A 167 -23.51 -30.27 22.36
C VAL A 167 -22.01 -30.28 22.10
N LEU A 168 -21.26 -31.01 22.94
CA LEU A 168 -19.83 -31.17 22.74
C LEU A 168 -19.63 -32.15 21.60
N ASP A 169 -19.30 -31.63 20.42
CA ASP A 169 -19.09 -32.47 19.24
C ASP A 169 -17.59 -32.73 19.00
N ALA A 170 -16.89 -33.15 20.06
CA ALA A 170 -15.43 -33.29 20.08
C ALA A 170 -14.96 -34.63 20.67
N SER A 171 -15.64 -35.73 20.32
CA SER A 171 -15.24 -37.09 20.75
C SER A 171 -13.82 -37.49 20.32
N SER A 172 -13.31 -36.87 19.24
CA SER A 172 -11.91 -36.95 18.85
C SER A 172 -11.51 -35.73 18.02
N LEU A 173 -10.22 -35.38 18.04
CA LEU A 173 -9.67 -34.29 17.24
C LEU A 173 -9.93 -34.46 15.72
N PRO A 174 -9.70 -35.63 15.08
CA PRO A 174 -9.98 -35.79 13.66
C PRO A 174 -11.44 -35.54 13.29
N ALA A 175 -12.38 -36.03 14.10
CA ALA A 175 -13.80 -35.86 13.86
C ALA A 175 -14.24 -34.40 14.04
N TRP A 176 -13.63 -33.68 14.98
CA TRP A 176 -13.86 -32.26 15.16
C TRP A 176 -13.28 -31.42 14.01
N VAL A 177 -12.05 -31.71 13.57
CA VAL A 177 -11.39 -31.04 12.44
C VAL A 177 -12.19 -31.21 11.15
N ALA A 178 -12.64 -32.43 10.83
CA ALA A 178 -13.44 -32.69 9.63
C ALA A 178 -14.75 -31.89 9.62
N ARG A 179 -15.37 -31.72 10.79
CA ARG A 179 -16.57 -30.89 10.93
C ARG A 179 -16.28 -29.41 10.81
N LEU A 180 -15.21 -28.93 11.44
CA LEU A 180 -14.78 -27.54 11.31
C LEU A 180 -14.52 -27.17 9.84
N ASP A 181 -13.89 -28.07 9.08
CA ASP A 181 -13.69 -27.91 7.63
C ASP A 181 -15.02 -27.76 6.87
N ALA A 182 -15.96 -28.67 7.13
CA ALA A 182 -17.29 -28.64 6.52
C ALA A 182 -18.09 -27.39 6.89
N ASP A 183 -18.04 -26.98 8.16
CA ASP A 183 -18.68 -25.76 8.66
C ASP A 183 -18.08 -24.51 8.05
N TRP A 184 -16.74 -24.45 7.95
CA TRP A 184 -16.06 -23.33 7.31
C TRP A 184 -16.46 -23.20 5.85
N GLY A 185 -16.51 -24.32 5.12
CA GLY A 185 -17.02 -24.35 3.75
C GLY A 185 -18.45 -23.80 3.65
N ARG A 186 -19.37 -24.24 4.52
CA ARG A 186 -20.76 -23.74 4.56
C ARG A 186 -20.83 -22.25 4.90
N PHE A 187 -20.02 -21.78 5.84
CA PHE A 187 -19.95 -20.37 6.23
C PHE A 187 -19.52 -19.49 5.05
N LEU A 188 -18.43 -19.86 4.38
CA LEU A 188 -17.94 -19.16 3.19
C LEU A 188 -18.97 -19.14 2.06
N ASP A 189 -19.64 -20.27 1.80
CA ASP A 189 -20.70 -20.36 0.80
C ASP A 189 -21.94 -19.53 1.18
N GLY A 190 -22.26 -19.46 2.48
CA GLY A 190 -23.26 -18.58 3.05
C GLY A 190 -22.95 -17.09 2.86
N LEU A 191 -21.69 -16.68 2.98
CA LEU A 191 -21.27 -15.29 2.71
C LEU A 191 -21.44 -14.91 1.23
N VAL A 192 -21.17 -15.84 0.32
CA VAL A 192 -21.42 -15.62 -1.11
C VAL A 192 -22.92 -15.51 -1.39
N ARG A 193 -23.74 -16.43 -0.85
CA ARG A 193 -25.21 -16.42 -1.03
C ARG A 193 -25.86 -15.14 -0.49
N ARG A 194 -25.40 -14.63 0.65
CA ARG A 194 -25.89 -13.37 1.25
C ARG A 194 -25.35 -12.11 0.57
N GLY A 195 -24.55 -12.23 -0.49
CA GLY A 195 -23.95 -11.09 -1.19
C GLY A 195 -22.94 -10.31 -0.36
N TRP A 196 -22.31 -10.94 0.64
CA TRP A 196 -21.18 -10.34 1.34
C TRP A 196 -19.90 -10.43 0.52
N MET A 197 -19.67 -11.60 -0.06
CA MET A 197 -18.49 -11.91 -0.83
C MET A 197 -18.85 -12.37 -2.24
N HIS A 198 -17.84 -12.45 -3.09
CA HIS A 198 -17.93 -13.10 -4.40
C HIS A 198 -16.64 -13.89 -4.63
N ARG A 199 -16.75 -14.94 -5.46
CA ARG A 199 -15.59 -15.77 -5.83
C ARG A 199 -14.75 -15.04 -6.88
N ASP A 200 -13.44 -15.16 -6.74
CA ASP A 200 -12.45 -14.73 -7.72
C ASP A 200 -11.96 -15.95 -8.53
N ALA A 201 -11.20 -15.70 -9.60
CA ALA A 201 -10.79 -16.74 -10.56
C ALA A 201 -9.95 -17.88 -9.92
N ASP A 202 -9.24 -17.58 -8.83
CA ASP A 202 -8.41 -18.52 -8.07
C ASP A 202 -9.17 -19.21 -6.92
N ALA A 203 -10.51 -19.15 -6.95
CA ALA A 203 -11.39 -19.62 -5.88
C ALA A 203 -11.27 -18.87 -4.53
N SER A 204 -10.44 -17.83 -4.42
CA SER A 204 -10.45 -16.93 -3.27
C SER A 204 -11.75 -16.12 -3.22
N LEU A 205 -12.10 -15.66 -2.01
CA LEU A 205 -13.26 -14.79 -1.81
C LEU A 205 -12.81 -13.35 -1.61
N ARG A 206 -13.59 -12.43 -2.18
CA ARG A 206 -13.41 -10.98 -2.00
C ARG A 206 -14.69 -10.31 -1.55
N LEU A 207 -14.54 -9.31 -0.71
CA LEU A 207 -15.63 -8.46 -0.26
C LEU A 207 -16.26 -7.72 -1.45
N ARG A 208 -17.59 -7.65 -1.51
CA ARG A 208 -18.31 -6.82 -2.49
C ARG A 208 -18.24 -5.35 -2.10
N LEU A 209 -18.12 -4.45 -3.09
CA LEU A 209 -17.98 -3.00 -2.89
C LEU A 209 -19.10 -2.42 -1.99
N ALA A 210 -20.34 -2.87 -2.18
CA ALA A 210 -21.50 -2.45 -1.38
C ALA A 210 -21.38 -2.75 0.13
N LYS A 211 -20.44 -3.63 0.53
CA LYS A 211 -20.21 -4.00 1.92
C LYS A 211 -19.00 -3.29 2.55
N TYR A 212 -18.28 -2.47 1.78
CA TYR A 212 -17.09 -1.76 2.27
C TYR A 212 -17.41 -0.81 3.43
N PRO A 213 -18.50 -0.02 3.41
CA PRO A 213 -18.83 0.86 4.53
C PRO A 213 -19.07 0.10 5.83
N ALA A 214 -19.85 -0.99 5.80
CA ALA A 214 -20.13 -1.80 6.98
C ALA A 214 -18.86 -2.46 7.54
N PHE A 215 -18.03 -3.02 6.65
CA PHE A 215 -16.76 -3.64 7.01
C PHE A 215 -15.75 -2.62 7.57
N PHE A 216 -15.64 -1.45 6.94
CA PHE A 216 -14.80 -0.35 7.43
C PHE A 216 -15.26 0.16 8.78
N HIS A 217 -16.58 0.31 8.99
CA HIS A 217 -17.14 0.72 10.26
C HIS A 217 -16.86 -0.31 11.38
N ALA A 218 -16.86 -1.60 11.06
CA ALA A 218 -16.42 -2.64 12.01
C ALA A 218 -14.92 -2.56 12.30
N LEU A 219 -14.07 -2.35 11.29
CA LEU A 219 -12.63 -2.13 11.50
C LEU A 219 -12.35 -0.91 12.37
N ALA A 220 -13.05 0.20 12.14
CA ALA A 220 -12.90 1.43 12.92
C ALA A 220 -13.31 1.27 14.39
N ARG A 221 -14.21 0.32 14.68
CA ARG A 221 -14.60 -0.07 16.04
C ARG A 221 -13.66 -1.07 16.70
N THR A 222 -12.63 -1.55 15.99
CA THR A 222 -11.66 -2.47 16.61
C THR A 222 -10.95 -1.73 17.75
N PRO A 223 -11.02 -2.22 19.00
CA PRO A 223 -10.45 -1.53 20.14
C PRO A 223 -8.94 -1.40 19.94
N LYS A 224 -8.44 -0.17 20.12
CA LYS A 224 -7.01 0.11 20.03
C LYS A 224 -6.26 -0.76 21.02
N ALA A 225 -5.27 -1.48 20.53
CA ALA A 225 -4.41 -2.27 21.41
C ALA A 225 -3.64 -1.33 22.37
N PRO A 226 -3.38 -1.76 23.61
CA PRO A 226 -2.40 -1.09 24.46
C PRO A 226 -1.05 -1.06 23.74
N LEU A 227 -0.18 -0.11 24.11
CA LEU A 227 1.18 -0.07 23.57
C LEU A 227 1.83 -1.45 23.77
N PRO A 228 2.32 -2.09 22.69
CA PRO A 228 2.81 -3.45 22.81
C PRO A 228 4.02 -3.46 23.74
N ALA A 229 4.00 -4.37 24.72
CA ALA A 229 5.21 -4.79 25.41
C ALA A 229 6.27 -5.23 24.38
N GLU A 230 7.53 -5.29 24.80
CA GLU A 230 8.61 -5.69 23.92
C GLU A 230 8.27 -7.01 23.18
N VAL A 231 8.41 -7.00 21.86
CA VAL A 231 8.03 -8.13 21.01
C VAL A 231 9.30 -8.91 20.72
N PRO A 232 9.38 -10.21 21.08
CA PRO A 232 10.54 -11.03 20.80
C PRO A 232 10.91 -11.02 19.30
N MET A 233 12.21 -10.98 18.99
CA MET A 233 12.69 -10.87 17.60
C MET A 233 12.17 -12.02 16.72
N ALA A 234 12.17 -13.25 17.22
CA ALA A 234 11.62 -14.41 16.49
C ALA A 234 10.16 -14.18 16.06
N ARG A 235 9.36 -13.56 16.93
CA ARG A 235 7.97 -13.21 16.65
C ARG A 235 7.84 -12.06 15.65
N GLN A 236 8.71 -11.05 15.76
CA GLN A 236 8.76 -9.98 14.75
C GLN A 236 9.07 -10.54 13.35
N LEU A 237 10.00 -11.48 13.23
CA LEU A 237 10.32 -12.13 11.94
C LEU A 237 9.15 -12.97 11.40
N ALA A 238 8.45 -13.71 12.28
CA ALA A 238 7.25 -14.46 11.88
C ALA A 238 6.13 -13.53 11.39
N LEU A 239 5.87 -12.44 12.11
CA LEU A 239 4.87 -11.43 11.73
C LEU A 239 5.26 -10.65 10.47
N LEU A 240 6.56 -10.41 10.27
CA LEU A 240 7.08 -9.79 9.07
C LEU A 240 6.79 -10.63 7.83
N ALA A 241 7.04 -11.94 7.88
CA ALA A 241 6.76 -12.84 6.77
C ALA A 241 5.27 -12.80 6.39
N GLU A 242 4.36 -12.69 7.37
CA GLU A 242 2.94 -12.52 7.09
C GLU A 242 2.61 -11.13 6.54
N HIS A 243 3.25 -10.06 7.06
CA HIS A 243 3.08 -8.70 6.55
C HIS A 243 3.52 -8.56 5.08
N GLU A 244 4.62 -9.19 4.68
CA GLU A 244 5.06 -9.26 3.28
C GLU A 244 4.00 -9.90 2.39
N ARG A 245 3.41 -11.02 2.82
CA ARG A 245 2.35 -11.71 2.05
C ARG A 245 1.10 -10.87 1.90
N VAL A 246 0.65 -10.21 2.98
CA VAL A 246 -0.51 -9.32 2.94
C VAL A 246 -0.25 -8.15 1.98
N ARG A 247 0.98 -7.64 1.92
CA ARG A 247 1.40 -6.57 1.01
C ARG A 247 1.37 -6.96 -0.45
N GLU A 248 1.60 -8.22 -0.79
CA GLU A 248 1.54 -8.71 -2.18
C GLU A 248 0.10 -8.79 -2.72
N GLN A 249 -0.91 -8.73 -1.85
CA GLN A 249 -2.30 -8.74 -2.27
C GLN A 249 -2.66 -7.41 -2.93
N VAL A 250 -3.07 -7.48 -4.20
CA VAL A 250 -3.50 -6.32 -4.99
C VAL A 250 -4.98 -6.37 -5.40
N PRO A 251 -5.63 -5.21 -5.58
CA PRO A 251 -6.97 -5.13 -6.15
C PRO A 251 -6.97 -5.65 -7.59
N ARG A 252 -8.17 -5.93 -8.10
CA ARG A 252 -8.32 -6.26 -9.53
C ARG A 252 -7.90 -5.08 -10.41
N PRO A 253 -7.24 -5.34 -11.56
CA PRO A 253 -6.77 -4.28 -12.45
C PRO A 253 -7.85 -3.25 -12.80
N GLY A 254 -9.06 -3.70 -13.19
CA GLY A 254 -10.15 -2.79 -13.55
C GLY A 254 -10.56 -1.82 -12.45
N LEU A 255 -10.58 -2.27 -11.18
CA LEU A 255 -10.84 -1.39 -10.05
C LEU A 255 -9.68 -0.42 -9.79
N GLN A 256 -8.44 -0.87 -9.94
CA GLN A 256 -7.29 0.01 -9.80
C GLN A 256 -7.37 1.16 -10.81
N TRP A 257 -7.61 0.83 -12.09
CA TRP A 257 -7.76 1.82 -13.17
C TRP A 257 -8.94 2.75 -12.92
N GLY A 258 -10.09 2.21 -12.52
CA GLY A 258 -11.27 3.01 -12.17
C GLY A 258 -10.99 4.01 -11.04
N LEU A 259 -10.39 3.56 -9.94
CA LEU A 259 -10.01 4.44 -8.83
C LEU A 259 -8.97 5.48 -9.24
N MET A 260 -7.97 5.09 -10.04
CA MET A 260 -6.95 6.01 -10.56
C MET A 260 -7.60 7.10 -11.42
N LEU A 261 -8.51 6.74 -12.33
CA LEU A 261 -9.23 7.70 -13.18
C LEU A 261 -10.05 8.68 -12.34
N VAL A 262 -10.78 8.20 -11.33
CA VAL A 262 -11.56 9.06 -10.42
C VAL A 262 -10.66 10.03 -9.66
N VAL A 263 -9.60 9.53 -9.02
CA VAL A 263 -8.65 10.36 -8.27
C VAL A 263 -8.00 11.40 -9.18
N THR A 264 -7.58 10.98 -10.37
CA THR A 264 -6.92 11.84 -11.34
C THR A 264 -7.87 12.91 -11.86
N ALA A 265 -9.12 12.57 -12.15
CA ALA A 265 -10.14 13.53 -12.59
C ALA A 265 -10.43 14.58 -11.51
N VAL A 266 -10.62 14.15 -10.25
CA VAL A 266 -10.83 15.08 -9.12
C VAL A 266 -9.62 15.98 -8.94
N PHE A 267 -8.41 15.41 -8.93
CA PHE A 267 -7.17 16.18 -8.82
C PHE A 267 -7.02 17.20 -9.97
N ALA A 268 -7.30 16.79 -11.21
CA ALA A 268 -7.17 17.63 -12.38
C ALA A 268 -8.17 18.79 -12.38
N VAL A 269 -9.42 18.55 -11.97
CA VAL A 269 -10.43 19.61 -11.82
C VAL A 269 -10.01 20.59 -10.73
N LEU A 270 -9.56 20.10 -9.58
CA LEU A 270 -9.15 20.98 -8.49
C LEU A 270 -7.91 21.79 -8.87
N LEU A 271 -6.91 21.17 -9.49
CA LEU A 271 -5.71 21.87 -9.93
C LEU A 271 -6.01 22.87 -11.06
N SER A 272 -6.92 22.57 -11.98
CA SER A 272 -7.27 23.52 -13.04
C SER A 272 -7.98 24.75 -12.49
N LEU A 273 -8.83 24.60 -11.47
CA LEU A 273 -9.49 25.70 -10.78
C LEU A 273 -8.49 26.57 -10.01
N ILE A 274 -7.42 25.98 -9.50
CA ILE A 274 -6.32 26.66 -8.81
C ILE A 274 -5.47 27.47 -9.79
N VAL A 275 -5.03 26.84 -10.87
CA VAL A 275 -4.06 27.43 -11.81
C VAL A 275 -4.71 28.43 -12.76
N GLY A 276 -5.98 28.22 -13.12
CA GLY A 276 -6.68 29.04 -14.10
C GLY A 276 -7.54 30.16 -13.51
N ASP A 277 -7.29 30.64 -12.30
CA ASP A 277 -8.14 31.68 -11.70
C ASP A 277 -8.28 32.89 -12.64
N GLY A 278 -9.52 33.33 -12.90
CA GLY A 278 -9.84 34.35 -13.89
C GLY A 278 -9.91 33.89 -15.37
N ALA A 279 -9.58 32.63 -15.69
CA ALA A 279 -9.68 32.09 -17.04
C ALA A 279 -11.10 31.62 -17.41
N SER A 280 -11.34 31.41 -18.71
CA SER A 280 -12.64 30.92 -19.17
C SER A 280 -12.90 29.47 -18.73
N ALA A 281 -14.18 29.12 -18.52
CA ALA A 281 -14.58 27.74 -18.22
C ALA A 281 -14.12 26.73 -19.29
N ARG A 282 -13.98 27.18 -20.55
CA ARG A 282 -13.42 26.37 -21.64
C ARG A 282 -11.95 26.03 -21.40
N PHE A 283 -11.14 27.00 -20.98
CA PHE A 283 -9.73 26.79 -20.65
C PHE A 283 -9.57 25.80 -19.48
N HIS A 284 -10.34 25.97 -18.39
CA HIS A 284 -10.27 25.06 -17.25
C HIS A 284 -10.59 23.60 -17.60
N ARG A 285 -11.54 23.36 -18.51
CA ARG A 285 -11.88 22.00 -18.97
C ARG A 285 -10.71 21.35 -19.72
N TRP A 286 -10.07 22.10 -20.62
CA TRP A 286 -8.92 21.60 -21.36
C TRP A 286 -7.69 21.44 -20.47
N LEU A 287 -7.44 22.38 -19.56
CA LEU A 287 -6.38 22.26 -18.57
C LEU A 287 -6.58 21.01 -17.71
N ALA A 288 -7.79 20.78 -17.18
CA ALA A 288 -8.11 19.56 -16.43
C ALA A 288 -7.94 18.30 -17.28
N PHE A 289 -8.41 18.29 -18.53
CA PHE A 289 -8.22 17.17 -19.45
C PHE A 289 -6.74 16.83 -19.63
N TRP A 290 -5.90 17.82 -19.91
CA TRP A 290 -4.47 17.61 -20.15
C TRP A 290 -3.71 17.21 -18.88
N ILE A 291 -4.07 17.76 -17.71
CA ILE A 291 -3.55 17.29 -16.42
C ILE A 291 -3.91 15.82 -16.25
N ALA A 292 -5.18 15.46 -16.42
CA ALA A 292 -5.64 14.10 -16.25
C ALA A 292 -4.96 13.12 -17.20
N LEU A 293 -4.91 13.45 -18.50
CA LEU A 293 -4.25 12.65 -19.52
C LEU A 293 -2.76 12.45 -19.20
N THR A 294 -2.06 13.51 -18.81
CA THR A 294 -0.64 13.44 -18.44
C THR A 294 -0.42 12.50 -17.25
N PHE A 295 -1.22 12.62 -16.20
CA PHE A 295 -1.13 11.74 -15.03
C PHE A 295 -1.47 10.27 -15.38
N VAL A 296 -2.49 10.04 -16.20
CA VAL A 296 -2.85 8.69 -16.68
C VAL A 296 -1.69 8.08 -17.45
N LEU A 297 -1.12 8.79 -18.42
CA LEU A 297 0.03 8.31 -19.19
C LEU A 297 1.23 8.03 -18.30
N HIS A 298 1.44 8.89 -17.30
CA HIS A 298 2.54 8.74 -16.37
C HIS A 298 2.46 7.48 -15.51
N GLU A 299 1.30 7.24 -14.90
CA GLU A 299 1.05 6.06 -14.10
C GLU A 299 0.96 4.79 -14.96
N ALA A 300 0.38 4.90 -16.17
CA ALA A 300 0.29 3.81 -17.13
C ALA A 300 1.66 3.33 -17.60
N GLY A 301 2.54 4.25 -17.98
CA GLY A 301 3.90 3.92 -18.40
C GLY A 301 4.68 3.17 -17.32
N ARG A 302 4.56 3.61 -16.07
CA ARG A 302 5.14 2.91 -14.91
C ARG A 302 4.55 1.52 -14.73
N TYR A 303 3.23 1.41 -14.76
CA TYR A 303 2.52 0.15 -14.57
C TYR A 303 2.88 -0.89 -15.64
N LEU A 304 2.90 -0.47 -16.91
CA LEU A 304 3.25 -1.33 -18.04
C LEU A 304 4.71 -1.77 -17.96
N ALA A 305 5.64 -0.88 -17.59
CA ALA A 305 7.05 -1.24 -17.41
C ALA A 305 7.25 -2.25 -16.27
N MET A 306 6.61 -2.04 -15.11
CA MET A 306 6.66 -2.99 -14.00
C MET A 306 6.11 -4.37 -14.41
N ARG A 307 4.99 -4.40 -15.14
CA ARG A 307 4.40 -5.65 -15.67
C ARG A 307 5.33 -6.35 -16.67
N ALA A 308 5.90 -5.61 -17.60
CA ALA A 308 6.84 -6.14 -18.60
C ALA A 308 8.11 -6.73 -17.95
N MET A 309 8.56 -6.17 -16.82
CA MET A 309 9.72 -6.67 -16.07
C MET A 309 9.38 -7.78 -15.07
N GLY A 310 8.13 -8.23 -15.00
CA GLY A 310 7.70 -9.34 -14.14
C GLY A 310 7.60 -8.98 -12.66
N TRP A 311 7.40 -7.70 -12.32
CA TRP A 311 7.18 -7.30 -10.93
C TRP A 311 5.90 -7.94 -10.38
N ARG A 312 5.96 -8.40 -9.14
CA ARG A 312 4.82 -9.01 -8.44
C ARG A 312 4.07 -7.95 -7.63
N GLY A 313 2.76 -8.15 -7.45
CA GLY A 313 1.94 -7.22 -6.66
C GLY A 313 1.90 -5.81 -7.25
N THR A 314 1.93 -5.64 -8.57
CA THR A 314 1.84 -4.29 -9.17
C THR A 314 0.44 -3.70 -8.95
N ALA A 315 0.36 -2.73 -8.06
CA ALA A 315 -0.76 -1.81 -7.97
C ALA A 315 -0.45 -0.51 -8.71
N LEU A 316 -1.46 0.18 -9.22
CA LEU A 316 -1.28 1.53 -9.76
C LEU A 316 -0.76 2.48 -8.67
N PRO A 317 0.41 3.13 -8.88
CA PRO A 317 1.09 3.93 -7.85
C PRO A 317 0.32 5.16 -7.35
N ALA A 318 -0.55 5.76 -8.15
CA ALA A 318 -1.43 6.85 -7.70
C ALA A 318 -2.29 6.45 -6.47
N LEU A 319 -2.62 5.16 -6.33
CA LEU A 319 -3.31 4.62 -5.14
C LEU A 319 -2.34 4.28 -4.00
N ALA A 320 -1.05 4.13 -4.30
CA ALA A 320 0.02 3.89 -3.33
C ALA A 320 0.54 5.18 -2.67
N LEU A 321 0.27 6.37 -3.25
CA LEU A 321 0.54 7.65 -2.56
C LEU A 321 -0.34 7.86 -1.31
N LEU A 322 -1.43 7.10 -1.19
CA LEU A 322 -2.54 7.37 -0.28
C LEU A 322 -2.79 6.24 0.73
N GLY A 323 -2.28 5.05 0.41
CA GLY A 323 -2.21 3.93 1.32
C GLY A 323 -0.75 3.59 1.54
N LYS A 324 -0.39 3.17 2.75
CA LYS A 324 0.90 2.52 3.06
C LYS A 324 1.00 1.15 2.36
N ARG A 325 0.70 1.08 1.08
CA ARG A 325 0.81 -0.14 0.28
C ARG A 325 2.23 -0.28 -0.18
N SER A 326 2.69 -1.52 -0.14
CA SER A 326 4.03 -1.82 -0.59
C SER A 326 4.20 -1.40 -2.03
N PRO A 327 5.35 -0.81 -2.39
CA PRO A 327 5.78 -0.87 -3.77
C PRO A 327 5.76 -2.33 -4.23
N ALA A 328 5.43 -2.51 -5.49
CA ALA A 328 5.51 -3.79 -6.18
C ALA A 328 6.88 -4.44 -5.95
N VAL A 329 6.89 -5.76 -5.85
CA VAL A 329 8.08 -6.55 -5.52
C VAL A 329 8.81 -6.90 -6.82
N ASP A 330 10.03 -6.37 -7.00
CA ASP A 330 10.90 -6.76 -8.10
C ASP A 330 11.58 -8.11 -7.75
N PRO A 331 11.35 -9.20 -8.51
CA PRO A 331 11.99 -10.49 -8.25
C PRO A 331 13.50 -10.48 -8.52
N ALA A 332 14.00 -9.50 -9.28
CA ALA A 332 15.42 -9.34 -9.58
C ALA A 332 15.80 -7.85 -9.47
N PRO A 333 15.90 -7.32 -8.23
CA PRO A 333 16.06 -5.90 -8.00
C PRO A 333 17.37 -5.40 -8.63
N SER A 334 17.23 -4.51 -9.61
CA SER A 334 18.37 -3.86 -10.26
C SER A 334 18.11 -2.39 -10.52
N GLY A 335 19.18 -1.60 -10.41
CA GLY A 335 19.13 -0.16 -10.66
C GLY A 335 18.73 0.17 -12.10
N ALA A 336 19.12 -0.69 -13.07
CA ALA A 336 18.69 -0.56 -14.46
C ALA A 336 17.17 -0.64 -14.61
N ARG A 337 16.54 -1.70 -14.05
CA ARG A 337 15.09 -1.88 -14.10
C ARG A 337 14.36 -0.74 -13.43
N ARG A 338 14.83 -0.32 -12.26
CA ARG A 338 14.23 0.81 -11.54
C ARG A 338 14.32 2.12 -12.34
N ALA A 339 15.47 2.42 -12.94
CA ALA A 339 15.64 3.59 -13.78
C ALA A 339 14.74 3.54 -15.02
N LEU A 340 14.66 2.39 -15.70
CA LEU A 340 13.76 2.20 -16.84
C LEU A 340 12.28 2.35 -16.48
N VAL A 341 11.84 1.81 -15.33
CA VAL A 341 10.47 2.00 -14.83
C VAL A 341 10.18 3.49 -14.56
N GLY A 342 11.14 4.22 -13.98
CA GLY A 342 11.03 5.66 -13.77
C GLY A 342 10.93 6.44 -15.08
N LEU A 343 11.79 6.13 -16.06
CA LEU A 343 11.76 6.76 -17.38
C LEU A 343 10.48 6.43 -18.16
N ALA A 344 10.00 5.19 -18.10
CA ALA A 344 8.75 4.79 -18.72
C ALA A 344 7.54 5.57 -18.18
N ALA A 345 7.60 6.05 -16.93
CA ALA A 345 6.58 6.93 -16.40
C ALA A 345 6.63 8.34 -17.02
N THR A 346 7.80 8.90 -17.27
CA THR A 346 7.90 10.33 -17.65
C THR A 346 8.05 10.58 -19.14
N VAL A 347 8.77 9.70 -19.85
CA VAL A 347 9.11 9.87 -21.27
C VAL A 347 7.88 9.99 -22.17
N PRO A 348 6.81 9.18 -22.03
CA PRO A 348 5.63 9.32 -22.89
C PRO A 348 4.99 10.71 -22.82
N GLY A 349 4.90 11.29 -21.62
CA GLY A 349 4.34 12.63 -21.44
C GLY A 349 5.26 13.74 -21.97
N VAL A 350 6.59 13.58 -21.81
CA VAL A 350 7.56 14.51 -22.41
C VAL A 350 7.47 14.50 -23.93
N LEU A 351 7.46 13.30 -24.55
CA LEU A 351 7.35 13.16 -26.00
C LEU A 351 6.04 13.74 -26.52
N LEU A 352 4.92 13.48 -25.83
CA LEU A 352 3.62 14.05 -26.19
C LEU A 352 3.64 15.58 -26.16
N GLY A 353 4.18 16.17 -25.09
CA GLY A 353 4.28 17.62 -24.96
C GLY A 353 5.14 18.25 -26.06
N TRP A 354 6.30 17.65 -26.37
CA TRP A 354 7.16 18.12 -27.46
C TRP A 354 6.53 17.95 -28.84
N ALA A 355 5.88 16.82 -29.10
CA ALA A 355 5.17 16.60 -30.36
C ALA A 355 4.05 17.63 -30.55
N TRP A 356 3.32 17.95 -29.48
CA TRP A 356 2.27 18.97 -29.50
C TRP A 356 2.84 20.37 -29.73
N LEU A 357 3.96 20.68 -29.07
CA LEU A 357 4.66 21.95 -29.21
C LEU A 357 5.24 22.10 -30.62
N ALA A 358 5.80 21.04 -31.20
CA ALA A 358 6.30 21.00 -32.58
C ALA A 358 5.16 21.12 -33.59
N PHE A 359 4.02 20.46 -33.35
CA PHE A 359 2.81 20.64 -34.16
C PHE A 359 2.34 22.09 -34.13
N TRP A 360 2.36 22.73 -32.94
CA TRP A 360 1.95 24.11 -32.79
C TRP A 360 2.93 25.10 -33.47
N PHE A 361 4.24 24.89 -33.35
CA PHE A 361 5.26 25.76 -33.93
C PHE A 361 5.63 25.45 -35.39
N GLY A 362 5.24 24.28 -35.90
CA GLY A 362 5.37 23.90 -37.31
C GLY A 362 4.34 24.57 -38.22
N ALA A 363 3.43 25.38 -37.67
CA ALA A 363 2.51 26.20 -38.45
C ALA A 363 3.28 27.33 -39.19
N PRO A 364 2.98 27.62 -40.47
CA PRO A 364 3.79 28.50 -41.34
C PRO A 364 3.99 29.95 -40.86
N ASP A 365 3.30 30.39 -39.81
CA ASP A 365 3.17 31.80 -39.45
C ASP A 365 3.61 32.08 -38.00
N PHE A 366 4.79 31.56 -37.63
CA PHE A 366 5.39 31.65 -36.29
C PHE A 366 5.44 33.09 -35.74
N ALA A 367 5.72 34.07 -36.62
CA ALA A 367 5.77 35.48 -36.25
C ALA A 367 4.37 36.04 -35.89
N GLY A 368 3.31 35.58 -36.55
CA GLY A 368 1.92 35.91 -36.24
C GLY A 368 1.40 35.22 -34.97
N VAL A 369 1.87 34.00 -34.68
CA VAL A 369 1.48 33.21 -33.50
C VAL A 369 1.98 33.83 -32.19
N VAL A 370 3.20 34.39 -32.17
CA VAL A 370 3.75 35.07 -30.98
C VAL A 370 3.05 36.40 -30.72
N GLY A 371 2.67 37.14 -31.78
CA GLY A 371 1.92 38.39 -31.67
C GLY A 371 0.47 38.22 -31.18
N ASN A 372 -0.15 37.07 -31.43
CA ASN A 372 -1.56 36.78 -31.12
C ASN A 372 -1.77 35.73 -30.01
N MET A 373 -0.83 35.58 -29.08
CA MET A 373 -0.97 34.60 -28.00
C MET A 373 -2.26 34.76 -27.19
N VAL A 374 -2.68 36.00 -26.94
CA VAL A 374 -3.95 36.30 -26.24
C VAL A 374 -5.16 35.85 -27.07
N ALA A 375 -5.19 36.18 -28.37
CA ALA A 375 -6.26 35.78 -29.28
C ALA A 375 -6.30 34.26 -29.51
N LEU A 376 -5.15 33.58 -29.48
CA LEU A 376 -5.04 32.12 -29.59
C LEU A 376 -5.49 31.41 -28.31
N THR A 377 -5.24 31.97 -27.12
CA THR A 377 -5.78 31.40 -25.87
C THR A 377 -7.30 31.48 -25.80
N GLU A 378 -7.93 32.45 -26.47
CA GLU A 378 -9.38 32.56 -26.54
C GLU A 378 -10.01 31.67 -27.64
N THR A 379 -9.35 31.58 -28.80
CA THR A 379 -9.87 30.82 -29.95
C THR A 379 -9.54 29.32 -29.88
N GLN A 380 -8.38 28.96 -29.34
CA GLN A 380 -7.88 27.58 -29.24
C GLN A 380 -7.33 27.27 -27.83
N PRO A 381 -8.20 27.32 -26.79
CA PRO A 381 -7.79 27.20 -25.38
C PRO A 381 -7.18 25.83 -25.00
N TRP A 382 -7.17 24.87 -25.92
CA TRP A 382 -6.66 23.51 -25.70
C TRP A 382 -5.20 23.32 -26.12
N LEU A 383 -4.68 24.17 -27.02
CA LEU A 383 -3.33 24.01 -27.58
C LEU A 383 -2.24 24.24 -26.54
N LEU A 384 -2.30 25.40 -25.86
CA LEU A 384 -1.30 25.81 -24.90
C LEU A 384 -1.21 24.83 -23.71
N PRO A 385 -2.33 24.45 -23.05
CA PRO A 385 -2.27 23.42 -22.01
C PRO A 385 -1.79 22.07 -22.56
N GLY A 386 -2.14 21.71 -23.79
CA GLY A 386 -1.73 20.44 -24.39
C GLY A 386 -0.23 20.28 -24.61
N ALA A 387 0.47 21.38 -24.88
CA ALA A 387 1.92 21.35 -24.97
C ALA A 387 2.60 21.51 -23.61
N LEU A 388 2.16 22.50 -22.80
CA LEU A 388 2.87 22.87 -21.58
C LEU A 388 2.61 21.91 -20.42
N VAL A 389 1.39 21.41 -20.24
CA VAL A 389 1.05 20.57 -19.08
C VAL A 389 1.85 19.25 -19.07
N PRO A 390 1.93 18.48 -20.19
CA PRO A 390 2.73 17.27 -20.20
C PRO A 390 4.21 17.53 -19.93
N LEU A 391 4.77 18.62 -20.49
CA LEU A 391 6.17 18.99 -20.25
C LEU A 391 6.41 19.39 -18.79
N LEU A 392 5.64 20.35 -18.27
CA LEU A 392 5.83 20.88 -16.91
C LEU A 392 5.71 19.80 -15.85
N ILE A 393 4.67 18.95 -15.92
CA ILE A 393 4.47 17.88 -14.95
C ILE A 393 5.62 16.87 -15.04
N ASN A 394 5.97 16.39 -16.24
CA ASN A 394 6.98 15.33 -16.36
C ASN A 394 8.40 15.84 -16.09
N TYR A 395 8.75 17.08 -16.46
CA TYR A 395 10.03 17.67 -16.08
C TYR A 395 10.14 17.88 -14.58
N ALA A 396 9.07 18.36 -13.93
CA ALA A 396 9.05 18.50 -12.47
C ALA A 396 9.31 17.14 -11.78
N VAL A 397 8.68 16.08 -12.27
CA VAL A 397 8.87 14.71 -11.76
C VAL A 397 10.26 14.13 -12.12
N LEU A 398 10.87 14.57 -13.23
CA LEU A 398 12.22 14.19 -13.63
C LEU A 398 13.33 14.95 -12.87
N LEU A 399 13.02 16.00 -12.10
CA LEU A 399 14.04 16.68 -11.32
C LEU A 399 14.73 15.68 -10.36
N PRO A 400 16.06 15.76 -10.18
CA PRO A 400 16.81 14.80 -9.37
C PRO A 400 16.66 15.06 -7.86
N LEU A 401 15.43 15.24 -7.40
CA LEU A 401 15.07 15.51 -6.01
C LEU A 401 14.60 14.20 -5.35
N PRO A 402 14.92 13.95 -4.05
CA PRO A 402 14.69 12.64 -3.43
C PRO A 402 13.23 12.15 -3.45
N SER A 403 12.26 13.07 -3.43
CA SER A 403 10.83 12.73 -3.43
C SER A 403 10.24 12.50 -4.82
N PHE A 404 11.02 12.75 -5.88
CA PHE A 404 10.58 12.66 -7.28
C PHE A 404 11.20 11.45 -8.00
N GLU A 405 10.62 11.06 -9.14
CA GLU A 405 11.11 9.90 -9.90
C GLU A 405 12.53 10.14 -10.45
N GLY A 406 12.87 11.37 -10.84
CA GLY A 406 14.23 11.74 -11.23
C GLY A 406 15.27 11.45 -10.14
N GLY A 407 14.95 11.75 -8.89
CA GLY A 407 15.83 11.41 -7.76
C GLY A 407 16.00 9.91 -7.58
N ARG A 408 14.94 9.11 -7.81
CA ARG A 408 15.02 7.64 -7.75
C ARG A 408 15.85 7.06 -8.90
N ILE A 409 15.72 7.61 -10.11
CA ILE A 409 16.54 7.25 -11.26
C ILE A 409 18.01 7.53 -10.94
N VAL A 410 18.34 8.76 -10.55
CA VAL A 410 19.72 9.15 -10.23
C VAL A 410 20.29 8.37 -9.05
N GLN A 411 19.47 7.93 -8.08
CA GLN A 411 19.92 7.07 -6.99
C GLN A 411 20.15 5.60 -7.41
N ALA A 412 19.50 5.15 -8.47
CA ALA A 412 19.58 3.77 -8.96
C ALA A 412 20.80 3.53 -9.87
N LEU A 413 21.31 4.58 -10.52
CA LEU A 413 22.40 4.48 -11.50
C LEU A 413 23.82 4.30 -10.88
N PRO A 414 24.25 5.09 -9.88
CA PRO A 414 25.62 5.02 -9.41
C PRO A 414 25.84 3.79 -8.51
N PRO A 415 27.06 3.22 -8.49
CA PRO A 415 27.46 2.23 -7.50
C PRO A 415 27.23 2.74 -6.07
N ARG A 416 27.00 1.83 -5.11
CA ARG A 416 26.70 2.20 -3.69
C ARG A 416 27.74 3.13 -3.06
N ARG A 417 29.02 2.94 -3.38
CA ARG A 417 30.12 3.81 -2.93
C ARG A 417 29.98 5.27 -3.37
N TRP A 418 29.21 5.54 -4.43
CA TRP A 418 29.00 6.85 -5.02
C TRP A 418 27.59 7.40 -4.78
N GLN A 419 26.86 6.89 -3.78
CA GLN A 419 25.56 7.42 -3.38
C GLN A 419 25.58 8.92 -3.02
N TRP A 420 26.76 9.48 -2.70
CA TRP A 420 26.93 10.91 -2.50
C TRP A 420 26.58 11.75 -3.75
N LEU A 421 26.76 11.20 -4.95
CA LEU A 421 26.41 11.88 -6.21
C LEU A 421 24.92 12.23 -6.26
N ALA A 422 24.04 11.34 -5.79
CA ALA A 422 22.61 11.61 -5.75
C ALA A 422 22.27 12.82 -4.85
N PHE A 423 23.00 13.02 -3.76
CA PHE A 423 22.85 14.20 -2.92
C PHE A 423 23.41 15.46 -3.58
N ALA A 424 24.50 15.35 -4.34
CA ALA A 424 25.03 16.48 -5.12
C ALA A 424 24.00 16.93 -6.19
N PHE A 425 23.45 16.00 -6.97
CA PHE A 425 22.40 16.29 -7.96
C PHE A 425 21.16 16.91 -7.31
N ALA A 426 20.71 16.39 -6.16
CA ALA A 426 19.60 16.98 -5.41
C ALA A 426 19.90 18.42 -4.95
N GLY A 427 21.13 18.70 -4.52
CA GLY A 427 21.59 20.04 -4.15
C GLY A 427 21.56 21.02 -5.33
N VAL A 428 22.07 20.60 -6.49
CA VAL A 428 22.03 21.41 -7.71
C VAL A 428 20.59 21.67 -8.14
N ALA A 429 19.73 20.66 -8.13
CA ALA A 429 18.31 20.84 -8.49
C ALA A 429 17.57 21.74 -7.51
N LEU A 430 17.86 21.65 -6.22
CA LEU A 430 17.27 22.52 -5.20
C LEU A 430 17.69 23.98 -5.39
N ALA A 431 18.98 24.22 -5.62
CA ALA A 431 19.51 25.55 -5.92
C ALA A 431 18.88 26.11 -7.21
N GLY A 432 18.81 25.30 -8.27
CA GLY A 432 18.15 25.65 -9.53
C GLY A 432 16.67 26.00 -9.33
N LEU A 433 15.95 25.22 -8.51
CA LEU A 433 14.54 25.49 -8.20
C LEU A 433 14.36 26.80 -7.43
N LEU A 434 15.24 27.13 -6.49
CA LEU A 434 15.21 28.41 -5.76
C LEU A 434 15.52 29.60 -6.67
N VAL A 435 16.53 29.48 -7.54
CA VAL A 435 16.85 30.51 -8.54
C VAL A 435 15.66 30.71 -9.49
N PHE A 436 15.03 29.63 -9.93
CA PHE A 436 13.84 29.69 -10.77
C PHE A 436 12.66 30.35 -10.04
N ALA A 437 12.42 29.97 -8.78
CA ALA A 437 11.39 30.57 -7.92
C ALA A 437 11.57 32.07 -7.79
N TRP A 438 12.81 32.51 -7.51
CA TRP A 438 13.16 33.92 -7.38
C TRP A 438 12.95 34.68 -8.70
N ARG A 439 13.33 34.09 -9.84
CA ARG A 439 13.23 34.75 -11.15
C ARG A 439 11.79 34.88 -11.65
N VAL A 440 10.94 33.89 -11.35
CA VAL A 440 9.53 33.84 -11.78
C VAL A 440 8.60 34.48 -10.75
N GLY A 441 9.06 34.72 -9.52
CA GLY A 441 8.23 35.29 -8.44
C GLY A 441 7.22 34.31 -7.84
N PHE A 442 7.35 33.00 -8.10
CA PHE A 442 6.34 32.02 -7.71
C PHE A 442 6.70 31.28 -6.41
N TRP A 443 6.05 31.67 -5.30
CA TRP A 443 6.32 31.18 -3.94
C TRP A 443 6.14 29.66 -3.76
N LEU A 444 5.31 29.00 -4.58
CA LEU A 444 5.10 27.56 -4.49
C LEU A 444 6.39 26.77 -4.76
N PHE A 445 7.28 27.27 -5.62
CA PHE A 445 8.59 26.66 -5.83
C PHE A 445 9.50 26.80 -4.61
N VAL A 446 9.40 27.91 -3.86
CA VAL A 446 10.09 28.06 -2.58
C VAL A 446 9.59 27.04 -1.57
N LEU A 447 8.27 26.86 -1.43
CA LEU A 447 7.72 25.82 -0.56
C LEU A 447 8.14 24.41 -0.98
N THR A 448 8.15 24.14 -2.28
CA THR A 448 8.62 22.86 -2.81
C THR A 448 10.08 22.65 -2.46
N ALA A 449 10.93 23.67 -2.62
CA ALA A 449 12.34 23.62 -2.23
C ALA A 449 12.51 23.34 -0.73
N LEU A 450 11.79 24.06 0.13
CA LEU A 450 11.82 23.84 1.59
C LEU A 450 11.37 22.43 1.97
N TRP A 451 10.31 21.91 1.34
CA TRP A 451 9.85 20.54 1.56
C TRP A 451 10.90 19.50 1.15
N GLN A 452 11.58 19.71 0.01
CA GLN A 452 12.65 18.81 -0.44
C GLN A 452 13.91 18.90 0.45
N ALA A 453 14.26 20.09 0.92
CA ALA A 453 15.33 20.27 1.91
C ALA A 453 15.01 19.54 3.22
N TRP A 454 13.75 19.53 3.65
CA TRP A 454 13.30 18.74 4.78
C TRP A 454 13.37 17.22 4.51
N ALA A 455 12.90 16.78 3.33
CA ALA A 455 12.96 15.38 2.89
C ALA A 455 14.41 14.85 2.82
N TRP A 456 15.37 15.73 2.51
CA TRP A 456 16.80 15.40 2.49
C TRP A 456 17.29 14.86 3.85
N ARG A 457 16.82 15.41 4.97
CA ARG A 457 17.15 14.88 6.31
C ARG A 457 16.72 13.42 6.47
N GLY A 458 15.56 13.06 5.91
CA GLY A 458 15.08 11.69 5.85
C GLY A 458 15.99 10.79 5.01
N ALA A 459 16.36 11.24 3.82
CA ALA A 459 17.26 10.52 2.91
C ALA A 459 18.66 10.30 3.50
N LEU A 460 19.22 11.27 4.24
CA LEU A 460 20.50 11.10 4.94
C LEU A 460 20.41 10.05 6.05
N ARG A 461 19.33 10.06 6.83
CA ARG A 461 19.10 9.04 7.86
C ARG A 461 18.97 7.65 7.24
N GLU A 462 18.23 7.54 6.14
CA GLU A 462 18.09 6.29 5.40
C GLU A 462 19.43 5.79 4.84
N ALA A 463 20.24 6.67 4.23
CA ALA A 463 21.57 6.33 3.74
C ALA A 463 22.50 5.81 4.85
N ARG A 464 22.42 6.36 6.07
CA ARG A 464 23.15 5.84 7.24
C ARG A 464 22.70 4.43 7.61
N LEU A 465 21.39 4.17 7.61
CA LEU A 465 20.84 2.83 7.88
C LEU A 465 21.25 1.82 6.82
N LEU A 466 21.25 2.21 5.53
CA LEU A 466 21.74 1.37 4.45
C LEU A 466 23.21 1.02 4.62
N ARG A 467 24.07 1.98 4.98
CA ARG A 467 25.49 1.71 5.25
C ARG A 467 25.70 0.74 6.41
N GLN A 468 24.85 0.78 7.44
CA GLN A 468 24.92 -0.16 8.55
C GLN A 468 24.45 -1.56 8.14
N GLY A 469 23.31 -1.65 7.46
CA GLY A 469 22.75 -2.91 6.98
C GLY A 469 23.57 -3.60 5.89
N ALA A 470 24.32 -2.85 5.08
CA ALA A 470 25.19 -3.39 4.03
C ALA A 470 26.39 -4.18 4.56
N LYS A 471 26.66 -4.14 5.87
CA LYS A 471 27.75 -4.89 6.51
C LYS A 471 27.41 -6.35 6.76
N ILE A 472 26.15 -6.73 6.64
CA ILE A 472 25.65 -8.08 6.94
C ILE A 472 25.18 -8.73 5.65
N GLU A 473 25.54 -9.98 5.46
CA GLU A 473 25.15 -10.76 4.29
C GLU A 473 23.62 -10.97 4.22
N PRO A 474 23.06 -11.17 3.02
CA PRO A 474 21.63 -11.43 2.87
C PRO A 474 21.17 -12.67 3.66
N GLY A 475 20.16 -12.51 4.51
CA GLY A 475 19.61 -13.60 5.31
C GLY A 475 18.75 -13.14 6.49
N PRO A 476 18.21 -14.07 7.29
CA PRO A 476 17.35 -13.76 8.44
C PRO A 476 18.06 -12.91 9.50
N GLU A 477 19.38 -13.04 9.64
CA GLU A 477 20.19 -12.22 10.55
C GLU A 477 20.22 -10.75 10.14
N ARG A 478 20.32 -10.48 8.82
CA ARG A 478 20.24 -9.12 8.29
C ARG A 478 18.86 -8.53 8.53
N ASP A 479 17.79 -9.30 8.34
CA ASP A 479 16.43 -8.83 8.57
C ASP A 479 16.21 -8.49 10.06
N ALA A 480 16.69 -9.35 10.98
CA ALA A 480 16.68 -9.07 12.41
C ALA A 480 17.48 -7.80 12.76
N HIS A 481 18.66 -7.63 12.17
CA HIS A 481 19.48 -6.44 12.36
C HIS A 481 18.79 -5.18 11.84
N LEU A 482 18.22 -5.21 10.63
CA LEU A 482 17.50 -4.08 10.05
C LEU A 482 16.25 -3.73 10.85
N LEU A 483 15.52 -4.72 11.39
CA LEU A 483 14.40 -4.47 12.30
C LEU A 483 14.87 -3.76 13.57
N ALA A 484 15.98 -4.21 14.18
CA ALA A 484 16.57 -3.57 15.35
C ALA A 484 16.99 -2.11 15.05
N LEU A 485 17.62 -1.88 13.88
CA LEU A 485 17.97 -0.53 13.43
C LEU A 485 16.73 0.36 13.23
N CYS A 486 15.67 -0.16 12.61
CA CYS A 486 14.41 0.55 12.41
C CYS A 486 13.74 0.90 13.75
N ALA A 487 13.77 -0.02 14.72
CA ALA A 487 13.25 0.22 16.07
C ALA A 487 14.03 1.32 16.79
N ARG A 488 15.37 1.27 16.77
CA ARG A 488 16.25 2.30 17.38
C ARG A 488 16.06 3.67 16.73
N ALA A 489 15.92 3.72 15.40
CA ALA A 489 15.77 4.96 14.66
C ALA A 489 14.43 5.67 14.91
N LYS A 490 13.41 4.95 15.37
CA LYS A 490 12.10 5.53 15.74
C LYS A 490 11.39 4.65 16.79
N PRO A 491 11.72 4.80 18.08
CA PRO A 491 11.20 3.93 19.15
C PRO A 491 9.67 3.89 19.23
N GLY A 492 8.98 5.01 18.98
CA GLY A 492 7.52 5.09 18.97
C GLY A 492 6.81 4.57 17.71
N ALA A 493 7.54 4.06 16.70
CA ALA A 493 6.91 3.51 15.51
C ALA A 493 6.23 2.16 15.83
N GLY A 494 4.96 1.99 15.44
CA GLY A 494 4.30 0.68 15.50
C GLY A 494 4.93 -0.35 14.54
N LEU A 495 4.69 -1.65 14.79
CA LEU A 495 5.30 -2.75 14.04
C LEU A 495 5.11 -2.64 12.52
N ALA A 496 3.90 -2.33 12.05
CA ALA A 496 3.63 -2.15 10.62
C ALA A 496 4.57 -1.11 9.96
N GLN A 497 4.78 0.03 10.62
CA GLN A 497 5.70 1.07 10.12
C GLN A 497 7.15 0.60 10.14
N ARG A 498 7.56 -0.16 11.17
CA ARG A 498 8.91 -0.73 11.24
C ARG A 498 9.14 -1.75 10.14
N PHE A 499 8.17 -2.62 9.87
CA PHE A 499 8.21 -3.61 8.80
C PHE A 499 8.27 -2.93 7.43
N ASP A 500 7.38 -1.96 7.15
CA ASP A 500 7.41 -1.21 5.88
C ASP A 500 8.78 -0.56 5.64
N ARG A 501 9.37 0.05 6.68
CA ARG A 501 10.68 0.69 6.59
C ARG A 501 11.80 -0.33 6.40
N MET A 502 11.76 -1.44 7.11
CA MET A 502 12.75 -2.50 6.99
C MET A 502 12.71 -3.09 5.58
N LEU A 503 11.52 -3.42 5.05
CA LEU A 503 11.36 -3.95 3.70
C LEU A 503 11.86 -3.00 2.62
N ALA A 504 11.62 -1.69 2.80
CA ALA A 504 12.18 -0.67 1.91
C ALA A 504 13.71 -0.68 1.95
N LEU A 505 14.32 -0.77 3.14
CA LEU A 505 15.78 -0.86 3.28
C LEU A 505 16.33 -2.15 2.65
N ARG A 506 15.70 -3.30 2.90
CA ARG A 506 16.08 -4.60 2.33
C ARG A 506 16.07 -4.54 0.79
N ALA A 507 14.99 -4.05 0.20
CA ALA A 507 14.88 -3.90 -1.25
C ALA A 507 15.97 -3.01 -1.87
N ARG A 508 16.45 -1.99 -1.15
CA ARG A 508 17.58 -1.14 -1.60
C ARG A 508 18.94 -1.78 -1.38
N LEU A 509 19.07 -2.62 -0.35
CA LEU A 509 20.29 -3.41 -0.07
C LEU A 509 20.44 -4.63 -0.98
N ASP A 510 19.37 -5.07 -1.62
CA ASP A 510 19.41 -6.17 -2.59
C ASP A 510 19.52 -5.66 -4.04
N GLU A 511 19.31 -4.36 -4.26
CA GLU A 511 19.42 -3.76 -5.58
C GLU A 511 20.85 -3.74 -6.10
N ALA A 512 21.09 -4.46 -7.20
CA ALA A 512 22.36 -4.44 -7.91
C ALA A 512 22.46 -3.17 -8.78
N PRO A 513 23.59 -2.44 -8.78
CA PRO A 513 23.78 -1.33 -9.70
C PRO A 513 23.78 -1.83 -11.16
N PRO A 514 23.37 -1.01 -12.13
CA PRO A 514 23.49 -1.37 -13.54
C PRO A 514 24.96 -1.61 -13.93
N ALA A 515 25.18 -2.46 -14.93
CA ALA A 515 26.48 -2.54 -15.58
C ALA A 515 26.88 -1.14 -16.11
N PRO A 516 28.17 -0.74 -16.07
CA PRO A 516 28.58 0.63 -16.37
C PRO A 516 28.06 1.18 -17.70
N GLY A 517 28.13 0.38 -18.78
CA GLY A 517 27.61 0.77 -20.10
C GLY A 517 26.10 1.03 -20.10
N ILE A 518 25.33 0.17 -19.43
CA ILE A 518 23.88 0.35 -19.25
C ILE A 518 23.61 1.59 -18.40
N GLY A 519 24.38 1.80 -17.33
CA GLY A 519 24.25 2.98 -16.46
C GLY A 519 24.47 4.29 -17.23
N ILE A 520 25.50 4.36 -18.08
CA ILE A 520 25.77 5.52 -18.94
C ILE A 520 24.63 5.72 -19.94
N ALA A 521 24.19 4.67 -20.63
CA ALA A 521 23.09 4.75 -21.59
C ALA A 521 21.80 5.28 -20.94
N LEU A 522 21.47 4.79 -19.73
CA LEU A 522 20.31 5.26 -18.98
C LEU A 522 20.47 6.70 -18.48
N LEU A 523 21.67 7.11 -18.09
CA LEU A 523 21.95 8.50 -17.73
C LEU A 523 21.77 9.44 -18.93
N LEU A 524 22.27 9.05 -20.11
CA LEU A 524 22.08 9.82 -21.34
C LEU A 524 20.60 9.92 -21.71
N LEU A 525 19.86 8.80 -21.59
CA LEU A 525 18.41 8.79 -21.83
C LEU A 525 17.65 9.68 -20.83
N TYR A 526 18.09 9.73 -19.57
CA TYR A 526 17.56 10.63 -18.54
C TYR A 526 17.86 12.12 -18.83
N LEU A 527 19.05 12.42 -19.35
CA LEU A 527 19.47 13.79 -19.67
C LEU A 527 18.91 14.31 -21.00
N ALA A 528 18.57 13.42 -21.93
CA ALA A 528 18.09 13.78 -23.27
C ALA A 528 16.88 14.74 -23.28
N PRO A 529 15.84 14.56 -22.44
CA PRO A 529 14.76 15.55 -22.29
C PRO A 529 15.26 16.95 -21.96
N PHE A 530 16.19 17.09 -21.01
CA PHE A 530 16.71 18.38 -20.60
C PHE A 530 17.59 19.01 -21.69
N ALA A 531 18.40 18.20 -22.38
CA ALA A 531 19.17 18.66 -23.53
C ALA A 531 18.26 19.17 -24.65
N LEU A 532 17.16 18.46 -24.95
CA LEU A 532 16.17 18.87 -25.93
C LEU A 532 15.54 20.23 -25.57
N ALA A 533 15.21 20.44 -24.29
CA ALA A 533 14.69 21.72 -23.81
C ALA A 533 15.67 22.90 -23.93
N LEU A 534 16.96 22.65 -23.75
CA LEU A 534 17.99 23.69 -23.82
C LEU A 534 18.42 24.02 -25.25
N LEU A 535 18.51 23.00 -26.11
CA LEU A 535 19.10 23.11 -27.44
C LEU A 535 18.05 23.45 -28.52
N HIS A 536 16.78 23.10 -28.32
CA HIS A 536 15.76 23.34 -29.34
C HIS A 536 15.22 24.79 -29.26
N PRO A 537 15.11 25.53 -30.38
CA PRO A 537 14.65 26.94 -30.38
C PRO A 537 13.30 27.15 -29.67
N VAL A 538 12.39 26.21 -29.86
CA VAL A 538 11.10 26.14 -29.17
C VAL A 538 11.23 26.09 -27.64
N GLY A 539 12.22 25.38 -27.10
CA GLY A 539 12.46 25.30 -25.65
C GLY A 539 12.90 26.65 -25.06
N GLN A 540 13.69 27.41 -25.81
CA GLN A 540 14.04 28.79 -25.45
C GLN A 540 12.80 29.71 -25.45
N GLY A 541 11.87 29.48 -26.39
CA GLY A 541 10.55 30.14 -26.42
C GLY A 541 9.71 29.86 -25.17
N VAL A 542 9.69 28.62 -24.68
CA VAL A 542 8.98 28.27 -23.42
C VAL A 542 9.60 28.98 -22.20
N VAL A 543 10.93 29.06 -22.11
CA VAL A 543 11.60 29.80 -21.02
C VAL A 543 11.25 31.28 -21.07
N TRP A 544 11.17 31.86 -22.28
CA TRP A 544 10.73 33.24 -22.47
C TRP A 544 9.27 33.43 -22.03
N LEU A 545 8.35 32.53 -22.43
CA LEU A 545 6.93 32.57 -22.05
C LEU A 545 6.74 32.54 -20.52
N LEU A 546 7.44 31.64 -19.83
CA LEU A 546 7.36 31.55 -18.37
C LEU A 546 7.86 32.82 -17.67
N ARG A 547 8.79 33.57 -18.26
CA ARG A 547 9.22 34.87 -17.73
C ARG A 547 8.15 35.94 -17.89
N VAL A 548 7.54 36.02 -19.07
CA VAL A 548 6.47 37.01 -19.35
C VAL A 548 5.28 36.77 -18.42
N TRP A 549 4.89 35.51 -18.24
CA TRP A 549 3.75 35.12 -17.41
C TRP A 549 3.99 35.29 -15.91
N GLY A 550 5.24 35.21 -15.44
CA GLY A 550 5.58 35.48 -14.03
C GLY A 550 5.69 36.96 -13.65
N THR A 551 5.72 37.86 -14.64
CA THR A 551 5.78 39.32 -14.44
C THR A 551 4.45 40.04 -14.64
N ALA A 552 3.43 39.33 -15.13
CA ALA A 552 2.04 39.77 -15.21
C ALA A 552 1.27 39.29 -13.98
#